data_AF-A0A3B6KR62-F1
#
_entry.id   AF-A0A3B6KR62-F1
#
_cell.length_a   1.000
_cell.length_b   1.000
_cell.length_c   1.000
_cell.angle_alpha   90.00
_cell.angle_beta   90.00
_cell.angle_gamma   90.00
#
_symmetry.space_group_name_H-M   'P 1'
#
loop_
_entity.id
_entity.type
_entity.pdbx_description
1 polymer ?
#
loop_
_entity_poly.entity_id
_entity_poly.type
_entity_poly.pdbx_seq_one_letter_code
_entity_poly.pdbx_strand_id
1 'polypeptide(L)'
;MAARRAALQVAVVLLALCAGGIGASPGCRKHVRRVTEYGAVGDGRTLNTAAFARAVADLGRRAGDGGAALVVPEGRWLTGPFNLTSHFTLFLHRGAEILASQDLEDWPLIAPLPSYGRGRDEPGPRYSNFIGGSNLTDVTISGYNGTINGQGQVWWDKFHAKQLDYTRGYLLELLYSRDIIISNVTFVDAPSWNLHPTYCTNVTISGVTILAPVHSPNTDGIDPDSSSHVKIEDCYIVSGDDCIAVKSGWDEYGIKFNMPSQHIVVRRLTCISPTSAMIALGSEMSGGIQDVRVEDNTAIDTESAVRIKSGVGRGGFVRDVFVRRLSLHTMKWVFWMTGNYGQHPDNSSDPKALPEVTGINYRDVFAENVTMAGRMEGIPNDPYTGICMSNITAQLAPKAKKLQWNCTDVQGVASGVSPEPCPELGAEGKPCTFPEEELVIGPPELPKCTY
;
A
#
# COMPACT_ATOMS: atom_id res chain seq x y z
N MET A 1 -41.42 73.01 -4.86
CA MET A 1 -40.39 73.05 -5.92
C MET A 1 -39.03 72.84 -5.28
N ALA A 2 -38.27 71.88 -5.82
CA ALA A 2 -36.81 71.69 -5.72
C ALA A 2 -36.07 72.06 -4.41
N ALA A 3 -35.46 71.07 -3.76
CA ALA A 3 -34.02 70.80 -3.93
C ALA A 3 -33.57 69.64 -3.03
N ARG A 4 -33.05 68.59 -3.68
CA ARG A 4 -32.36 67.45 -3.07
C ARG A 4 -30.99 67.89 -2.55
N ARG A 5 -30.59 67.42 -1.37
CA ARG A 5 -29.17 67.30 -0.96
C ARG A 5 -28.95 65.92 -0.35
N ALA A 6 -28.38 65.02 -1.14
CA ALA A 6 -27.73 63.81 -0.64
C ALA A 6 -26.22 64.09 -0.64
N ALA A 7 -25.58 63.89 0.51
CA ALA A 7 -24.15 64.10 0.68
C ALA A 7 -23.37 62.98 -0.02
N LEU A 8 -22.39 63.37 -0.83
CA LEU A 8 -21.42 62.48 -1.48
C LEU A 8 -20.20 62.40 -0.55
N GLN A 9 -20.03 61.28 0.16
CA GLN A 9 -18.76 60.97 0.83
C GLN A 9 -17.80 60.39 -0.21
N VAL A 10 -16.74 61.13 -0.50
CA VAL A 10 -15.59 60.65 -1.27
C VAL A 10 -14.69 59.89 -0.31
N ALA A 11 -14.70 58.55 -0.40
CA ALA A 11 -13.69 57.71 0.25
C ALA A 11 -12.46 57.65 -0.66
N VAL A 12 -11.36 58.22 -0.18
CA VAL A 12 -10.03 58.06 -0.79
C VAL A 12 -9.57 56.62 -0.55
N VAL A 13 -9.48 55.83 -1.62
CA VAL A 13 -8.85 54.50 -1.59
C VAL A 13 -7.34 54.72 -1.61
N LEU A 14 -6.68 54.54 -0.46
CA LEU A 14 -5.24 54.28 -0.43
C LEU A 14 -5.02 52.86 -0.96
N LEU A 15 -4.49 52.73 -2.19
CA LEU A 15 -3.82 51.50 -2.61
C LEU A 15 -2.57 51.32 -1.74
N ALA A 16 -2.68 50.49 -0.72
CA ALA A 16 -1.51 49.86 -0.13
C ALA A 16 -0.95 48.86 -1.14
N LEU A 17 0.18 49.20 -1.75
CA LEU A 17 1.02 48.26 -2.49
C LEU A 17 1.48 47.18 -1.51
N CYS A 18 0.79 46.04 -1.50
CA CYS A 18 1.30 44.82 -0.90
C CYS A 18 2.51 44.36 -1.71
N ALA A 19 3.71 44.73 -1.28
CA ALA A 19 4.92 43.96 -1.55
C ALA A 19 4.84 42.67 -0.70
N GLY A 20 3.92 41.78 -1.06
CA GLY A 20 3.78 40.47 -0.45
C GLY A 20 4.80 39.53 -1.06
N GLY A 21 5.87 39.22 -0.33
CA GLY A 21 6.61 37.99 -0.57
C GLY A 21 5.63 36.83 -0.45
N ILE A 22 5.53 36.01 -1.50
CA ILE A 22 4.78 34.76 -1.48
C ILE A 22 5.51 33.84 -0.49
N GLY A 23 5.13 33.90 0.78
CA GLY A 23 5.52 32.88 1.75
C GLY A 23 4.90 31.56 1.29
N ALA A 24 5.72 30.52 1.16
CA ALA A 24 5.22 29.19 0.87
C ALA A 24 4.17 28.80 1.92
N SER A 25 3.05 28.21 1.48
CA SER A 25 2.05 27.65 2.40
C SER A 25 2.73 26.68 3.37
N PRO A 26 2.30 26.61 4.65
CA PRO A 26 2.87 25.67 5.61
C PRO A 26 2.91 24.24 5.05
N GLY A 27 4.08 23.59 5.12
CA GLY A 27 4.30 22.26 4.57
C GLY A 27 4.73 22.21 3.10
N CYS A 28 4.80 23.34 2.39
CA CYS A 28 5.29 23.40 1.02
C CYS A 28 6.80 23.70 0.95
N ARG A 29 7.44 23.20 -0.11
CA ARG A 29 8.88 23.31 -0.34
C ARG A 29 9.23 24.73 -0.76
N LYS A 30 10.31 25.27 -0.18
CA LYS A 30 10.82 26.61 -0.51
C LYS A 30 11.39 26.67 -1.92
N HIS A 31 12.10 25.62 -2.33
CA HIS A 31 12.79 25.57 -3.62
C HIS A 31 12.00 24.72 -4.60
N VAL A 32 11.72 25.24 -5.79
CA VAL A 32 10.90 24.55 -6.80
C VAL A 32 11.61 24.62 -8.14
N ARG A 33 11.76 23.47 -8.82
CA ARG A 33 12.33 23.39 -10.18
C ARG A 33 11.57 22.37 -11.00
N ARG A 34 11.45 22.62 -12.30
CA ARG A 34 10.90 21.67 -13.27
C ARG A 34 11.98 20.73 -13.77
N VAL A 35 11.61 19.50 -14.07
CA VAL A 35 12.54 18.50 -14.64
C VAL A 35 13.13 18.94 -15.98
N THR A 36 12.41 19.76 -16.75
CA THR A 36 12.88 20.38 -18.01
C THR A 36 14.08 21.31 -17.81
N GLU A 37 14.22 21.94 -16.64
CA GLU A 37 15.37 22.81 -16.32
C GLU A 37 16.67 22.01 -16.18
N TYR A 38 16.58 20.69 -16.06
CA TYR A 38 17.72 19.76 -16.03
C TYR A 38 17.93 19.03 -17.36
N GLY A 39 17.26 19.49 -18.43
CA GLY A 39 17.39 18.98 -19.79
C GLY A 39 16.52 17.76 -20.12
N ALA A 40 15.50 17.47 -19.31
CA ALA A 40 14.56 16.40 -19.62
C ALA A 40 13.63 16.78 -20.77
N VAL A 41 13.25 15.78 -21.58
CA VAL A 41 12.35 15.89 -22.74
C VAL A 41 11.17 14.94 -22.55
N GLY A 42 9.96 15.50 -22.57
CA GLY A 42 8.70 14.80 -22.28
C GLY A 42 8.05 14.14 -23.51
N ASP A 43 8.83 13.54 -24.41
CA ASP A 43 8.38 12.96 -25.68
C ASP A 43 8.03 11.45 -25.62
N GLY A 44 8.24 10.83 -24.46
CA GLY A 44 8.06 9.39 -24.22
C GLY A 44 9.11 8.49 -24.86
N ARG A 45 10.22 9.06 -25.37
CA ARG A 45 11.27 8.34 -26.10
C ARG A 45 12.68 8.68 -25.60
N THR A 46 12.92 9.94 -25.27
CA THR A 46 14.20 10.40 -24.72
C THR A 46 14.40 9.80 -23.34
N LEU A 47 15.52 9.09 -23.13
CA LEU A 47 15.86 8.56 -21.82
C LEU A 47 16.35 9.68 -20.89
N ASN A 48 15.54 10.02 -19.89
CA ASN A 48 15.73 11.16 -19.01
C ASN A 48 16.50 10.83 -17.71
N THR A 49 17.06 9.62 -17.57
CA THR A 49 17.73 9.14 -16.33
C THR A 49 18.75 10.14 -15.81
N ALA A 50 19.59 10.68 -16.71
CA ALA A 50 20.60 11.67 -16.33
C ALA A 50 20.00 13.01 -15.90
N ALA A 51 18.86 13.42 -16.46
CA ALA A 51 18.16 14.65 -16.09
C ALA A 51 17.50 14.52 -14.70
N PHE A 52 16.82 13.40 -14.43
CA PHE A 52 16.27 13.10 -13.10
C PHE A 52 17.37 13.02 -12.04
N ALA A 53 18.48 12.33 -12.31
CA ALA A 53 19.61 12.24 -11.40
C ALA A 53 20.21 13.62 -11.06
N ARG A 54 20.40 14.48 -12.07
CA ARG A 54 20.86 15.88 -11.86
C ARG A 54 19.86 16.68 -11.03
N ALA A 55 18.57 16.55 -11.32
CA ALA A 55 17.52 17.26 -10.61
C ALA A 55 17.50 16.90 -9.12
N VAL A 56 17.49 15.60 -8.80
CA VAL A 56 17.51 15.14 -7.39
C VAL A 56 18.80 15.59 -6.69
N ALA A 57 19.97 15.44 -7.34
CA ALA A 57 21.24 15.82 -6.73
C ALA A 57 21.34 17.32 -6.42
N ASP A 58 20.83 18.19 -7.30
CA ASP A 58 20.81 19.63 -7.08
C ASP A 58 19.81 20.04 -5.99
N LEU A 59 18.58 19.54 -6.09
CA LEU A 59 17.50 19.87 -5.16
C LEU A 59 17.75 19.28 -3.76
N GLY A 60 18.39 18.13 -3.65
CA GLY A 60 18.78 17.54 -2.36
C GLY A 60 19.70 18.43 -1.52
N ARG A 61 20.50 19.29 -2.17
CA ARG A 61 21.35 20.27 -1.46
C ARG A 61 20.52 21.36 -0.74
N ARG A 62 19.23 21.45 -1.03
CA ARG A 62 18.29 22.41 -0.44
C ARG A 62 17.54 21.86 0.77
N ALA A 63 17.79 20.61 1.15
CA ALA A 63 17.11 19.94 2.26
C ALA A 63 17.10 20.78 3.55
N GLY A 64 18.26 21.34 3.94
CA GLY A 64 18.40 22.18 5.14
C GLY A 64 17.85 23.61 5.01
N ASP A 65 17.35 24.02 3.85
CA ASP A 65 16.81 25.36 3.59
C ASP A 65 15.35 25.28 3.14
N GLY A 66 14.51 24.57 3.91
CA GLY A 66 13.07 24.46 3.65
C GLY A 66 12.68 23.44 2.57
N GLY A 67 13.61 22.56 2.19
CA GLY A 67 13.37 21.47 1.25
C GLY A 67 13.10 21.92 -0.19
N ALA A 68 12.93 20.93 -1.08
CA ALA A 68 12.78 21.18 -2.50
C ALA A 68 11.70 20.32 -3.18
N ALA A 69 11.04 20.89 -4.18
CA ALA A 69 10.10 20.21 -5.05
C ALA A 69 10.66 20.08 -6.48
N LEU A 70 10.65 18.85 -7.00
CA LEU A 70 10.83 18.56 -8.41
C LEU A 70 9.48 18.42 -9.08
N VAL A 71 9.18 19.34 -9.99
CA VAL A 71 7.93 19.39 -10.74
C VAL A 71 8.10 18.66 -12.08
N VAL A 72 7.26 17.67 -12.31
CA VAL A 72 7.14 16.96 -13.59
C VAL A 72 5.89 17.50 -14.31
N PRO A 73 6.05 18.32 -15.37
CA PRO A 73 4.93 18.90 -16.08
C PRO A 73 4.25 17.87 -17.00
N GLU A 74 3.16 18.29 -17.65
CA GLU A 74 2.50 17.51 -18.70
C GLU A 74 3.53 17.01 -19.74
N GLY A 75 3.42 15.74 -20.11
CA GLY A 75 4.34 15.07 -21.02
C GLY A 75 4.62 13.63 -20.60
N ARG A 76 5.37 12.91 -21.44
CA ARG A 76 5.75 11.51 -21.21
C ARG A 76 7.26 11.42 -20.97
N TRP A 77 7.67 10.99 -19.79
CA TRP A 77 9.04 11.12 -19.29
C TRP A 77 9.67 9.75 -19.11
N LEU A 78 10.23 9.18 -20.18
CA LEU A 78 10.96 7.91 -20.12
C LEU A 78 12.22 8.08 -19.28
N THR A 79 12.43 7.22 -18.29
CA THR A 79 13.62 7.23 -17.43
C THR A 79 13.91 5.83 -16.90
N GLY A 80 15.18 5.54 -16.65
CA GLY A 80 15.57 4.44 -15.78
C GLY A 80 15.31 4.78 -14.30
N PRO A 81 15.60 3.85 -13.38
CA PRO A 81 15.46 4.02 -11.95
C PRO A 81 16.18 5.24 -11.39
N PHE A 82 15.58 5.86 -10.36
CA PHE A 82 16.21 6.94 -9.60
C PHE A 82 15.78 6.94 -8.13
N ASN A 83 16.68 7.38 -7.25
CA ASN A 83 16.40 7.50 -5.83
C ASN A 83 16.01 8.93 -5.45
N LEU A 84 15.09 9.08 -4.52
CA LEU A 84 14.72 10.33 -3.88
C LEU A 84 15.70 10.70 -2.75
N THR A 85 15.51 11.90 -2.18
CA THR A 85 16.30 12.43 -1.06
C THR A 85 15.38 13.02 0.02
N SER A 86 15.93 13.40 1.17
CA SER A 86 15.14 13.95 2.29
C SER A 86 14.64 15.37 2.01
N HIS A 87 13.56 15.78 2.69
CA HIS A 87 12.92 17.10 2.55
C HIS A 87 12.56 17.41 1.09
N PHE A 88 12.03 16.39 0.40
CA PHE A 88 11.84 16.41 -1.03
C PHE A 88 10.36 16.19 -1.39
N THR A 89 9.90 16.87 -2.43
CA THR A 89 8.61 16.61 -3.06
C THR A 89 8.80 16.27 -4.53
N LEU A 90 8.37 15.08 -4.94
CA LEU A 90 8.15 14.77 -6.35
C LEU A 90 6.70 15.15 -6.70
N PHE A 91 6.52 16.16 -7.54
CA PHE A 91 5.20 16.71 -7.87
C PHE A 91 4.83 16.46 -9.34
N LEU A 92 3.79 15.67 -9.59
CA LEU A 92 3.34 15.32 -10.95
C LEU A 92 2.11 16.14 -11.35
N HIS A 93 2.23 16.98 -12.39
CA HIS A 93 1.07 17.68 -12.93
C HIS A 93 0.08 16.74 -13.61
N ARG A 94 -1.13 17.25 -13.82
CA ARG A 94 -2.12 16.63 -14.70
C ARG A 94 -1.49 16.39 -16.07
N GLY A 95 -1.62 15.16 -16.58
CA GLY A 95 -1.05 14.77 -17.87
C GLY A 95 0.46 14.50 -17.86
N ALA A 96 1.12 14.58 -16.71
CA ALA A 96 2.47 14.05 -16.55
C ALA A 96 2.41 12.52 -16.46
N GLU A 97 3.24 11.83 -17.23
CA GLU A 97 3.42 10.37 -17.16
C GLU A 97 4.92 10.06 -17.10
N ILE A 98 5.41 9.60 -15.95
CA ILE A 98 6.78 9.08 -15.82
C ILE A 98 6.75 7.61 -16.28
N LEU A 99 7.55 7.26 -17.28
CA LEU A 99 7.61 5.92 -17.87
C LEU A 99 8.89 5.22 -17.44
N ALA A 100 8.79 4.03 -16.85
CA ALA A 100 9.95 3.22 -16.51
C ALA A 100 10.57 2.58 -17.74
N SER A 101 11.91 2.55 -17.82
CA SER A 101 12.59 1.87 -18.94
C SER A 101 12.23 0.38 -19.00
N GLN A 102 12.01 -0.09 -20.24
CA GLN A 102 11.76 -1.51 -20.53
C GLN A 102 13.05 -2.30 -20.78
N ASP A 103 14.20 -1.61 -20.86
CA ASP A 103 15.50 -2.25 -20.95
C ASP A 103 15.96 -2.66 -19.55
N LEU A 104 16.18 -3.96 -19.33
CA LEU A 104 16.63 -4.49 -18.03
C LEU A 104 18.03 -3.98 -17.65
N GLU A 105 18.87 -3.62 -18.62
CA GLU A 105 20.21 -3.08 -18.38
C GLU A 105 20.17 -1.69 -17.71
N ASP A 106 19.06 -0.96 -17.85
CA ASP A 106 18.87 0.31 -17.15
C ASP A 106 18.62 0.12 -15.65
N TRP A 107 18.43 -1.11 -15.16
CA TRP A 107 18.04 -1.41 -13.78
C TRP A 107 19.20 -2.04 -13.00
N PRO A 108 19.91 -1.25 -12.16
CA PRO A 108 20.99 -1.78 -11.35
C PRO A 108 20.54 -2.92 -10.44
N LEU A 109 21.42 -3.89 -10.21
CA LEU A 109 21.20 -4.92 -9.20
C LEU A 109 21.49 -4.37 -7.80
N ILE A 110 20.59 -4.68 -6.87
CA ILE A 110 20.71 -4.35 -5.45
C ILE A 110 20.58 -5.62 -4.60
N ALA A 111 21.03 -5.54 -3.35
CA ALA A 111 20.87 -6.62 -2.39
C ALA A 111 19.38 -6.90 -2.12
N PRO A 112 19.02 -8.16 -1.81
CA PRO A 112 17.68 -8.48 -1.30
C PRO A 112 17.44 -7.80 0.05
N LEU A 113 16.17 -7.74 0.46
CA LEU A 113 15.82 -7.22 1.76
C LEU A 113 16.44 -8.09 2.88
N PRO A 114 17.04 -7.49 3.90
CA PRO A 114 17.68 -8.24 4.99
C PRO A 114 16.68 -9.12 5.76
N SER A 115 15.40 -8.74 5.81
CA SER A 115 14.34 -9.55 6.42
C SER A 115 13.81 -10.68 5.53
N TYR A 116 14.32 -10.85 4.30
CA TYR A 116 13.89 -11.88 3.35
C TYR A 116 15.00 -12.89 3.01
N GLY A 117 16.27 -12.54 3.23
CA GLY A 117 17.43 -13.39 2.95
C GLY A 117 17.80 -13.50 1.47
N ARG A 118 16.80 -13.48 0.57
CA ARG A 118 16.96 -13.60 -0.88
C ARG A 118 15.89 -12.80 -1.64
N GLY A 119 16.05 -12.72 -2.95
CA GLY A 119 15.02 -12.21 -3.85
C GLY A 119 13.75 -13.10 -3.86
N ARG A 120 12.61 -12.46 -4.14
CA ARG A 120 11.28 -13.07 -4.02
C ARG A 120 10.86 -13.91 -5.23
N ASP A 121 11.32 -13.55 -6.42
CA ASP A 121 11.10 -14.36 -7.63
C ASP A 121 12.24 -15.36 -7.82
N GLU A 122 13.48 -14.89 -7.68
CA GLU A 122 14.72 -15.61 -7.98
C GLU A 122 15.76 -15.46 -6.85
N PRO A 123 16.63 -16.46 -6.62
CA PRO A 123 17.68 -16.35 -5.60
C PRO A 123 18.71 -15.28 -5.96
N GLY A 124 19.42 -14.76 -4.95
CA GLY A 124 20.46 -13.76 -5.14
C GLY A 124 19.93 -12.32 -5.13
N PRO A 125 20.56 -11.39 -5.88
CA PRO A 125 20.18 -9.98 -5.88
C PRO A 125 18.84 -9.76 -6.62
N ARG A 126 18.37 -8.51 -6.60
CA ARG A 126 17.17 -8.07 -7.31
C ARG A 126 17.47 -6.84 -8.15
N TYR A 127 16.72 -6.65 -9.23
CA TYR A 127 16.69 -5.37 -9.93
C TYR A 127 16.23 -4.27 -8.96
N SER A 128 16.80 -3.07 -9.09
CA SER A 128 16.44 -1.91 -8.28
C SER A 128 14.96 -1.54 -8.43
N ASN A 129 14.42 -0.74 -7.53
CA ASN A 129 13.05 -0.22 -7.69
C ASN A 129 13.05 0.95 -8.66
N PHE A 130 11.93 1.20 -9.34
CA PHE A 130 11.85 2.31 -10.29
C PHE A 130 12.06 3.67 -9.60
N ILE A 131 11.29 3.92 -8.55
CA ILE A 131 11.50 5.07 -7.67
C ILE A 131 11.88 4.55 -6.28
N GLY A 132 13.10 4.84 -5.86
CA GLY A 132 13.69 4.31 -4.64
C GLY A 132 14.05 5.38 -3.62
N GLY A 133 14.52 4.94 -2.46
CA GLY A 133 15.08 5.80 -1.42
C GLY A 133 15.38 5.02 -0.16
N SER A 134 16.39 5.42 0.59
CA SER A 134 16.71 4.80 1.88
C SER A 134 17.14 5.85 2.90
N ASN A 135 16.76 5.67 4.17
CA ASN A 135 17.08 6.59 5.26
C ASN A 135 16.59 8.03 4.99
N LEU A 136 15.40 8.16 4.40
CA LEU A 136 14.83 9.46 4.07
C LEU A 136 13.94 9.99 5.19
N THR A 137 13.90 11.30 5.34
CA THR A 137 12.97 12.01 6.20
C THR A 137 12.19 13.02 5.38
N ASP A 138 10.89 13.14 5.63
CA ASP A 138 10.04 14.18 5.03
C ASP A 138 10.05 14.11 3.50
N VAL A 139 9.40 13.07 2.97
CA VAL A 139 9.30 12.80 1.54
C VAL A 139 7.84 12.86 1.11
N THR A 140 7.56 13.61 0.06
CA THR A 140 6.21 13.71 -0.53
C THR A 140 6.23 13.31 -1.99
N ILE A 141 5.32 12.45 -2.39
CA ILE A 141 5.02 12.16 -3.80
C ILE A 141 3.56 12.53 -4.01
N SER A 142 3.33 13.61 -4.74
CA SER A 142 1.98 14.12 -4.94
C SER A 142 1.81 14.84 -6.27
N GLY A 143 0.66 15.46 -6.50
CA GLY A 143 0.39 16.10 -7.77
C GLY A 143 -1.08 16.37 -8.03
N TYR A 144 -1.36 16.62 -9.30
CA TYR A 144 -2.70 16.78 -9.84
C TYR A 144 -3.12 15.54 -10.63
N ASN A 145 -2.95 14.37 -10.00
CA ASN A 145 -3.22 13.05 -10.57
C ASN A 145 -2.39 12.75 -11.84
N GLY A 146 -1.10 13.05 -11.80
CA GLY A 146 -0.16 12.52 -12.79
C GLY A 146 0.17 11.05 -12.52
N THR A 147 0.81 10.41 -13.51
CA THR A 147 0.98 8.96 -13.57
C THR A 147 2.45 8.53 -13.43
N ILE A 148 2.70 7.48 -12.66
CA ILE A 148 3.95 6.72 -12.62
C ILE A 148 3.65 5.35 -13.22
N ASN A 149 4.22 5.07 -14.38
CA ASN A 149 3.93 3.89 -15.19
C ASN A 149 5.17 2.99 -15.27
N GLY A 150 5.07 1.78 -14.71
CA GLY A 150 6.14 0.79 -14.65
C GLY A 150 6.41 0.06 -15.96
N GLN A 151 5.53 0.21 -16.96
CA GLN A 151 5.60 -0.50 -18.25
C GLN A 151 5.82 -2.01 -18.08
N GLY A 152 5.12 -2.61 -17.11
CA GLY A 152 5.34 -3.93 -16.52
C GLY A 152 5.29 -5.13 -17.48
N GLN A 153 4.68 -5.01 -18.65
CA GLN A 153 4.46 -6.14 -19.56
C GLN A 153 5.73 -6.93 -19.87
N VAL A 154 6.85 -6.26 -20.13
CA VAL A 154 8.15 -6.92 -20.40
C VAL A 154 8.62 -7.78 -19.24
N TRP A 155 8.34 -7.37 -18.01
CA TRP A 155 8.69 -8.08 -16.78
C TRP A 155 7.79 -9.29 -16.57
N TRP A 156 6.49 -9.15 -16.82
CA TRP A 156 5.51 -10.22 -16.66
C TRP A 156 5.71 -11.33 -17.69
N ASP A 157 5.99 -10.97 -18.95
CA ASP A 157 6.29 -11.92 -20.02
C ASP A 157 7.52 -12.76 -19.67
N LYS A 158 8.60 -12.11 -19.19
CA LYS A 158 9.82 -12.79 -18.74
C LYS A 158 9.58 -13.64 -17.50
N PHE A 159 8.78 -13.17 -16.53
CA PHE A 159 8.42 -13.93 -15.34
C PHE A 159 7.69 -15.23 -15.70
N HIS A 160 6.64 -15.15 -16.54
CA HIS A 160 5.90 -16.32 -16.98
C HIS A 160 6.74 -17.28 -17.83
N ALA A 161 7.65 -16.73 -18.65
CA ALA A 161 8.57 -17.52 -19.45
C ALA A 161 9.76 -18.08 -18.64
N LYS A 162 9.90 -17.72 -17.36
CA LYS A 162 11.07 -18.05 -16.50
C LYS A 162 12.40 -17.62 -17.13
N GLN A 163 12.43 -16.39 -17.64
CA GLN A 163 13.55 -15.76 -18.33
C GLN A 163 14.14 -14.58 -17.55
N LEU A 164 13.91 -14.54 -16.24
CA LEU A 164 14.51 -13.56 -15.36
C LEU A 164 15.72 -14.20 -14.66
N ASP A 165 16.88 -13.55 -14.75
CA ASP A 165 18.07 -13.98 -14.02
C ASP A 165 18.03 -13.57 -12.54
N TYR A 166 17.23 -12.54 -12.22
CA TYR A 166 17.14 -11.91 -10.89
C TYR A 166 15.71 -11.49 -10.57
N THR A 167 15.43 -11.27 -9.28
CA THR A 167 14.12 -10.83 -8.81
C THR A 167 13.75 -9.46 -9.35
N ARG A 168 12.48 -9.29 -9.77
CA ARG A 168 11.97 -8.02 -10.29
C ARG A 168 12.03 -6.90 -9.24
N GLY A 169 12.27 -5.68 -9.72
CA GLY A 169 12.15 -4.48 -8.89
C GLY A 169 10.69 -4.10 -8.63
N TYR A 170 10.48 -3.20 -7.68
CA TYR A 170 9.15 -2.64 -7.38
C TYR A 170 8.95 -1.29 -8.07
N LEU A 171 7.72 -0.82 -8.17
CA LEU A 171 7.46 0.49 -8.77
C LEU A 171 7.91 1.63 -7.85
N LEU A 172 7.65 1.52 -6.55
CA LEU A 172 8.11 2.47 -5.55
C LEU A 172 8.44 1.74 -4.25
N GLU A 173 9.67 1.91 -3.77
CA GLU A 173 10.07 1.39 -2.45
C GLU A 173 10.90 2.43 -1.69
N LEU A 174 10.48 2.71 -0.45
CA LEU A 174 11.23 3.54 0.47
C LEU A 174 11.66 2.67 1.65
N LEU A 175 12.95 2.68 1.95
CA LEU A 175 13.57 1.87 3.00
C LEU A 175 13.94 2.74 4.20
N TYR A 176 13.74 2.26 5.42
CA TYR A 176 14.24 2.92 6.65
C TYR A 176 13.88 4.40 6.75
N SER A 177 12.69 4.78 6.27
CA SER A 177 12.34 6.18 6.04
C SER A 177 11.18 6.62 6.94
N ARG A 178 11.06 7.92 7.15
CA ARG A 178 10.06 8.51 8.05
C ARG A 178 9.40 9.74 7.48
N ASP A 179 8.18 10.01 7.94
CA ASP A 179 7.41 11.19 7.57
C ASP A 179 7.15 11.21 6.04
N ILE A 180 6.44 10.17 5.55
CA ILE A 180 6.19 9.94 4.12
C ILE A 180 4.75 10.28 3.77
N ILE A 181 4.55 11.02 2.68
CA ILE A 181 3.23 11.31 2.11
C ILE A 181 3.21 10.87 0.65
N ILE A 182 2.30 9.98 0.27
CA ILE A 182 2.01 9.65 -1.13
C ILE A 182 0.54 9.98 -1.38
N SER A 183 0.23 10.92 -2.27
CA SER A 183 -1.16 11.31 -2.45
C SER A 183 -1.50 11.88 -3.82
N ASN A 184 -2.75 11.66 -4.28
CA ASN A 184 -3.28 12.26 -5.52
C ASN A 184 -2.40 12.00 -6.76
N VAL A 185 -1.92 10.77 -6.90
CA VAL A 185 -1.14 10.27 -8.04
C VAL A 185 -1.66 8.90 -8.47
N THR A 186 -1.44 8.57 -9.74
CA THR A 186 -1.81 7.27 -10.32
C THR A 186 -0.56 6.42 -10.54
N PHE A 187 -0.62 5.14 -10.16
CA PHE A 187 0.40 4.13 -10.42
C PHE A 187 -0.14 3.08 -11.39
N VAL A 188 0.64 2.73 -12.40
CA VAL A 188 0.21 1.82 -13.47
C VAL A 188 1.28 0.79 -13.77
N ASP A 189 0.87 -0.45 -14.00
CA ASP A 189 1.69 -1.52 -14.60
C ASP A 189 3.06 -1.70 -13.94
N ALA A 190 3.09 -1.86 -12.61
CA ALA A 190 4.32 -2.16 -11.88
C ALA A 190 4.99 -3.46 -12.39
N PRO A 191 6.34 -3.53 -12.42
CA PRO A 191 7.05 -4.78 -12.75
C PRO A 191 6.67 -5.95 -11.82
N SER A 192 6.49 -5.64 -10.54
CA SER A 192 6.05 -6.53 -9.45
C SER A 192 5.19 -5.67 -8.50
N TRP A 193 5.48 -5.60 -7.21
CA TRP A 193 4.74 -4.78 -6.24
C TRP A 193 4.72 -3.28 -6.59
N ASN A 194 3.60 -2.61 -6.31
CA ASN A 194 3.42 -1.18 -6.62
C ASN A 194 4.06 -0.28 -5.56
N LEU A 195 3.49 -0.21 -4.35
CA LEU A 195 3.97 0.68 -3.28
C LEU A 195 4.48 -0.12 -2.08
N HIS A 196 5.78 -0.08 -1.81
CA HIS A 196 6.43 -0.86 -0.76
C HIS A 196 7.15 0.03 0.26
N PRO A 197 6.44 0.62 1.23
CA PRO A 197 7.09 1.22 2.39
C PRO A 197 7.65 0.12 3.31
N THR A 198 8.97 0.03 3.36
CA THR A 198 9.69 -1.04 4.08
C THR A 198 10.52 -0.45 5.21
N TYR A 199 10.36 -0.95 6.42
CA TYR A 199 11.05 -0.41 7.63
C TYR A 199 10.75 1.07 7.86
N CYS A 200 9.57 1.53 7.45
CA CYS A 200 9.19 2.93 7.49
C CYS A 200 8.35 3.26 8.71
N THR A 201 8.33 4.54 9.10
CA THR A 201 7.43 5.02 10.14
C THR A 201 6.73 6.31 9.73
N ASN A 202 5.49 6.48 10.19
CA ASN A 202 4.69 7.66 9.87
C ASN A 202 4.47 7.85 8.36
N VAL A 203 3.72 6.92 7.76
CA VAL A 203 3.44 6.86 6.32
C VAL A 203 1.97 7.16 6.08
N THR A 204 1.67 8.13 5.22
CA THR A 204 0.31 8.43 4.76
C THR A 204 0.21 8.22 3.25
N ILE A 205 -0.69 7.33 2.84
CA ILE A 205 -1.03 7.07 1.45
C ILE A 205 -2.51 7.40 1.27
N SER A 206 -2.82 8.42 0.47
CA SER A 206 -4.19 8.96 0.39
C SER A 206 -4.60 9.42 -1.01
N GLY A 207 -5.78 9.02 -1.48
CA GLY A 207 -6.28 9.48 -2.78
C GLY A 207 -5.49 8.93 -3.98
N VAL A 208 -4.79 7.80 -3.81
CA VAL A 208 -4.00 7.19 -4.89
C VAL A 208 -4.86 6.22 -5.71
N THR A 209 -4.57 6.15 -7.00
CA THR A 209 -5.14 5.14 -7.91
C THR A 209 -4.03 4.18 -8.32
N ILE A 210 -4.26 2.86 -8.20
CA ILE A 210 -3.31 1.83 -8.64
C ILE A 210 -4.02 0.92 -9.64
N LEU A 211 -3.44 0.75 -10.82
CA LEU A 211 -4.02 -0.04 -11.91
C LEU A 211 -2.99 -1.01 -12.46
N ALA A 212 -3.30 -2.30 -12.39
CA ALA A 212 -2.61 -3.35 -13.12
C ALA A 212 -3.64 -4.32 -13.73
N PRO A 213 -3.33 -4.99 -14.85
CA PRO A 213 -4.18 -6.06 -15.37
C PRO A 213 -4.38 -7.14 -14.30
N VAL A 214 -5.62 -7.64 -14.15
CA VAL A 214 -6.00 -8.63 -13.11
C VAL A 214 -5.33 -10.01 -13.24
N HIS A 215 -4.51 -10.20 -14.27
CA HIS A 215 -3.71 -11.42 -14.48
C HIS A 215 -2.20 -11.13 -14.48
N SER A 216 -1.80 -9.90 -14.16
CA SER A 216 -0.38 -9.56 -13.99
C SER A 216 0.17 -10.22 -12.71
N PRO A 217 1.36 -10.85 -12.78
CA PRO A 217 1.90 -11.60 -11.65
C PRO A 217 2.47 -10.68 -10.57
N ASN A 218 2.00 -10.83 -9.33
CA ASN A 218 2.56 -10.19 -8.14
C ASN A 218 2.53 -8.66 -8.20
N THR A 219 1.43 -8.09 -8.69
CA THR A 219 1.23 -6.63 -8.76
C THR A 219 0.47 -6.10 -7.55
N ASP A 220 0.83 -6.57 -6.36
CA ASP A 220 0.30 -6.13 -5.07
C ASP A 220 0.20 -4.58 -5.05
N GLY A 221 -0.89 -4.05 -4.49
CA GLY A 221 -1.17 -2.61 -4.50
C GLY A 221 -0.30 -1.83 -3.51
N ILE A 222 -0.47 -2.09 -2.22
CA ILE A 222 0.32 -1.44 -1.16
C ILE A 222 0.78 -2.48 -0.16
N ASP A 223 2.08 -2.47 0.10
CA ASP A 223 2.78 -3.45 0.91
C ASP A 223 3.44 -2.81 2.14
N PRO A 224 2.73 -2.50 3.23
CA PRO A 224 3.39 -2.12 4.47
C PRO A 224 4.21 -3.29 5.00
N ASP A 225 5.54 -3.18 4.92
CA ASP A 225 6.45 -4.24 5.31
C ASP A 225 7.36 -3.80 6.46
N SER A 226 7.23 -4.47 7.59
CA SER A 226 7.98 -4.16 8.82
C SER A 226 7.88 -2.66 9.18
N SER A 227 6.72 -2.06 8.93
CA SER A 227 6.50 -0.60 9.00
C SER A 227 5.50 -0.24 10.09
N SER A 228 5.64 0.96 10.67
CA SER A 228 4.79 1.40 11.78
C SER A 228 4.07 2.72 11.51
N HIS A 229 2.87 2.90 12.07
CA HIS A 229 2.09 4.13 11.90
C HIS A 229 1.84 4.41 10.41
N VAL A 230 1.06 3.52 9.79
CA VAL A 230 0.74 3.58 8.35
C VAL A 230 -0.74 3.85 8.17
N LYS A 231 -1.08 4.93 7.46
CA LYS A 231 -2.44 5.32 7.11
C LYS A 231 -2.65 5.18 5.60
N ILE A 232 -3.61 4.35 5.21
CA ILE A 232 -4.02 4.14 3.82
C ILE A 232 -5.49 4.52 3.73
N GLU A 233 -5.81 5.56 2.96
CA GLU A 233 -7.19 6.02 2.83
C GLU A 233 -7.58 6.55 1.46
N ASP A 234 -8.86 6.46 1.12
CA ASP A 234 -9.42 7.03 -0.13
C ASP A 234 -8.72 6.51 -1.40
N CYS A 235 -8.32 5.24 -1.39
CA CYS A 235 -7.57 4.61 -2.48
C CYS A 235 -8.48 3.79 -3.40
N TYR A 236 -8.14 3.73 -4.69
CA TYR A 236 -8.77 2.85 -5.67
C TYR A 236 -7.71 1.92 -6.27
N ILE A 237 -7.88 0.60 -6.12
CA ILE A 237 -6.87 -0.38 -6.51
C ILE A 237 -7.52 -1.47 -7.40
N VAL A 238 -6.95 -1.65 -8.59
CA VAL A 238 -7.13 -2.85 -9.42
C VAL A 238 -5.79 -3.55 -9.50
N SER A 239 -5.73 -4.79 -9.04
CA SER A 239 -4.48 -5.55 -8.94
C SER A 239 -4.62 -6.97 -9.51
N GLY A 240 -3.50 -7.52 -9.99
CA GLY A 240 -3.39 -8.95 -10.29
C GLY A 240 -3.12 -9.82 -9.06
N ASP A 241 -2.81 -9.21 -7.92
CA ASP A 241 -2.59 -9.85 -6.62
C ASP A 241 -3.27 -9.03 -5.49
N ASP A 242 -2.79 -9.07 -4.26
CA ASP A 242 -3.43 -8.43 -3.11
C ASP A 242 -3.53 -6.89 -3.28
N CYS A 243 -4.69 -6.29 -2.98
CA CYS A 243 -4.81 -4.83 -3.00
C CYS A 243 -3.97 -4.18 -1.89
N ILE A 244 -4.02 -4.74 -0.68
CA ILE A 244 -3.15 -4.37 0.45
C ILE A 244 -2.53 -5.65 0.99
N ALA A 245 -1.21 -5.71 1.10
CA ALA A 245 -0.49 -6.84 1.67
C ALA A 245 0.42 -6.40 2.82
N VAL A 246 -0.02 -6.59 4.07
CA VAL A 246 0.82 -6.29 5.23
C VAL A 246 1.80 -7.44 5.42
N LYS A 247 3.09 -7.11 5.47
CA LYS A 247 4.21 -8.05 5.58
C LYS A 247 5.16 -7.62 6.70
N SER A 248 6.10 -8.48 7.07
CA SER A 248 7.12 -8.22 8.08
C SER A 248 8.29 -9.20 7.96
N GLY A 249 8.78 -9.46 6.75
CA GLY A 249 9.89 -10.42 6.53
C GLY A 249 9.49 -11.90 6.49
N TRP A 250 10.45 -12.74 6.08
CA TRP A 250 10.23 -14.13 5.66
C TRP A 250 11.08 -15.11 6.48
N ASP A 251 10.41 -16.06 7.12
CA ASP A 251 10.96 -17.15 7.93
C ASP A 251 12.06 -16.70 8.90
N GLU A 252 13.18 -17.42 8.98
CA GLU A 252 14.29 -17.16 9.89
C GLU A 252 14.91 -15.77 9.69
N TYR A 253 14.82 -15.21 8.48
CA TYR A 253 15.31 -13.87 8.19
C TYR A 253 14.41 -12.82 8.82
N GLY A 254 13.10 -12.97 8.68
CA GLY A 254 12.12 -12.10 9.33
C GLY A 254 12.16 -12.23 10.85
N ILE A 255 12.25 -13.46 11.38
CA ILE A 255 12.38 -13.73 12.82
C ILE A 255 13.65 -13.06 13.37
N LYS A 256 14.79 -13.22 12.70
CA LYS A 256 16.06 -12.61 13.12
C LYS A 256 16.04 -11.09 13.01
N PHE A 257 15.40 -10.56 11.97
CA PHE A 257 15.28 -9.12 11.76
C PHE A 257 14.38 -8.46 12.81
N ASN A 258 13.35 -9.19 13.28
CA ASN A 258 12.55 -8.88 14.46
C ASN A 258 11.95 -7.46 14.44
N MET A 259 11.33 -7.09 13.32
CA MET A 259 10.67 -5.80 13.14
C MET A 259 9.23 -6.02 12.66
N PRO A 260 8.22 -5.78 13.51
CA PRO A 260 6.83 -6.01 13.12
C PRO A 260 6.28 -4.88 12.25
N SER A 261 5.25 -5.20 11.48
CA SER A 261 4.32 -4.21 10.92
C SER A 261 3.23 -3.90 11.95
N GLN A 262 3.05 -2.63 12.30
CA GLN A 262 2.13 -2.26 13.38
C GLN A 262 1.50 -0.86 13.29
N HIS A 263 0.36 -0.68 13.96
CA HIS A 263 -0.39 0.59 13.95
C HIS A 263 -0.75 1.00 12.52
N ILE A 264 -1.49 0.13 11.84
CA ILE A 264 -1.88 0.31 10.44
C ILE A 264 -3.37 0.54 10.37
N VAL A 265 -3.80 1.62 9.69
CA VAL A 265 -5.21 1.88 9.38
C VAL A 265 -5.45 1.87 7.89
N VAL A 266 -6.45 1.12 7.46
CA VAL A 266 -6.91 1.05 6.05
C VAL A 266 -8.39 1.38 6.01
N ARG A 267 -8.76 2.50 5.35
CA ARG A 267 -10.16 2.93 5.28
C ARG A 267 -10.57 3.57 3.96
N ARG A 268 -11.83 3.43 3.57
CA ARG A 268 -12.35 3.99 2.31
C ARG A 268 -11.55 3.54 1.09
N LEU A 269 -11.07 2.30 1.11
CA LEU A 269 -10.48 1.61 -0.02
C LEU A 269 -11.59 1.02 -0.92
N THR A 270 -11.42 1.15 -2.23
CA THR A 270 -12.11 0.31 -3.22
C THR A 270 -11.10 -0.64 -3.86
N CYS A 271 -11.32 -1.95 -3.73
CA CYS A 271 -10.44 -2.99 -4.26
C CYS A 271 -11.14 -3.86 -5.31
N ILE A 272 -10.40 -4.18 -6.39
CA ILE A 272 -10.71 -5.21 -7.37
C ILE A 272 -9.49 -6.12 -7.54
N SER A 273 -9.58 -7.35 -7.04
CA SER A 273 -8.54 -8.38 -7.19
C SER A 273 -9.17 -9.78 -7.34
N PRO A 274 -9.58 -10.16 -8.56
CA PRO A 274 -10.31 -11.41 -8.81
C PRO A 274 -9.57 -12.70 -8.41
N THR A 275 -8.25 -12.61 -8.26
CA THR A 275 -7.36 -13.73 -7.99
C THR A 275 -6.69 -13.66 -6.61
N SER A 276 -6.97 -12.64 -5.80
CA SER A 276 -6.32 -12.46 -4.49
C SER A 276 -7.19 -11.67 -3.48
N ALA A 277 -6.59 -10.99 -2.50
CA ALA A 277 -7.32 -10.38 -1.39
C ALA A 277 -7.49 -8.85 -1.47
N MET A 278 -8.55 -8.34 -0.82
CA MET A 278 -8.63 -6.90 -0.50
C MET A 278 -7.57 -6.54 0.55
N ILE A 279 -7.52 -7.26 1.67
CA ILE A 279 -6.47 -7.15 2.68
C ILE A 279 -5.86 -8.52 2.91
N ALA A 280 -4.57 -8.67 2.63
CA ALA A 280 -3.77 -9.81 3.01
C ALA A 280 -2.83 -9.47 4.19
N LEU A 281 -2.76 -10.40 5.12
CA LEU A 281 -1.83 -10.40 6.25
C LEU A 281 -0.88 -11.58 6.02
N GLY A 282 0.36 -11.28 5.63
CA GLY A 282 1.34 -12.27 5.20
C GLY A 282 1.35 -12.52 3.67
N SER A 283 2.04 -13.55 3.19
CA SER A 283 2.54 -14.69 3.98
C SER A 283 3.85 -14.41 4.73
N GLU A 284 4.58 -13.39 4.32
CA GLU A 284 5.85 -12.97 4.93
C GLU A 284 5.53 -12.17 6.19
N MET A 285 5.20 -12.86 7.29
CA MET A 285 4.75 -12.26 8.56
C MET A 285 5.69 -12.56 9.75
N SER A 286 6.92 -12.96 9.46
CA SER A 286 7.83 -13.60 10.42
C SER A 286 8.39 -12.66 11.50
N GLY A 287 8.49 -11.36 11.21
CA GLY A 287 8.77 -10.31 12.18
C GLY A 287 7.56 -9.87 13.03
N GLY A 288 6.36 -10.33 12.70
CA GLY A 288 5.11 -10.01 13.38
C GLY A 288 4.25 -8.96 12.69
N ILE A 289 2.93 -9.13 12.77
CA ILE A 289 1.92 -8.16 12.35
C ILE A 289 0.98 -7.92 13.54
N GLN A 290 0.79 -6.66 13.94
CA GLN A 290 -0.13 -6.32 15.03
C GLN A 290 -0.82 -4.96 14.89
N ASP A 291 -1.98 -4.79 15.52
CA ASP A 291 -2.76 -3.54 15.50
C ASP A 291 -3.02 -3.04 14.07
N VAL A 292 -3.76 -3.87 13.32
CA VAL A 292 -4.22 -3.56 11.96
C VAL A 292 -5.72 -3.29 12.00
N ARG A 293 -6.11 -2.07 11.65
CA ARG A 293 -7.48 -1.56 11.72
C ARG A 293 -8.02 -1.32 10.31
N VAL A 294 -9.03 -2.09 9.92
CA VAL A 294 -9.64 -2.08 8.59
C VAL A 294 -11.08 -1.62 8.74
N GLU A 295 -11.46 -0.48 8.16
CA GLU A 295 -12.84 0.02 8.26
C GLU A 295 -13.35 0.71 7.00
N ASP A 296 -14.66 0.64 6.75
CA ASP A 296 -15.32 1.40 5.66
C ASP A 296 -14.76 1.09 4.27
N ASN A 297 -14.46 -0.19 3.99
CA ASN A 297 -13.84 -0.61 2.73
C ASN A 297 -14.83 -1.38 1.85
N THR A 298 -14.64 -1.24 0.54
CA THR A 298 -15.42 -1.91 -0.50
C THR A 298 -14.53 -2.84 -1.31
N ALA A 299 -14.95 -4.09 -1.50
CA ALA A 299 -14.32 -5.02 -2.44
C ALA A 299 -15.33 -5.43 -3.52
N ILE A 300 -14.88 -5.47 -4.77
CA ILE A 300 -15.70 -5.82 -5.93
C ILE A 300 -14.96 -6.89 -6.71
N ASP A 301 -15.64 -8.00 -7.04
CA ASP A 301 -15.08 -9.12 -7.80
C ASP A 301 -13.68 -9.51 -7.29
N THR A 302 -13.60 -9.77 -5.99
CA THR A 302 -12.34 -10.02 -5.30
C THR A 302 -12.36 -11.43 -4.70
N GLU A 303 -11.25 -12.16 -4.76
CA GLU A 303 -11.24 -13.56 -4.31
C GLU A 303 -11.55 -13.67 -2.81
N SER A 304 -10.92 -12.82 -2.00
CA SER A 304 -11.15 -12.78 -0.55
C SER A 304 -11.13 -11.38 0.05
N ALA A 305 -11.95 -11.11 1.07
CA ALA A 305 -11.96 -9.79 1.70
C ALA A 305 -10.76 -9.63 2.63
N VAL A 306 -10.70 -10.45 3.67
CA VAL A 306 -9.56 -10.46 4.61
C VAL A 306 -8.94 -11.84 4.59
N ARG A 307 -7.66 -11.88 4.26
CA ARG A 307 -6.88 -13.11 4.06
C ARG A 307 -5.69 -13.15 5.01
N ILE A 308 -5.62 -14.17 5.86
CA ILE A 308 -4.44 -14.44 6.70
C ILE A 308 -3.69 -15.64 6.11
N LYS A 309 -2.42 -15.43 5.76
CA LYS A 309 -1.56 -16.44 5.14
C LYS A 309 -0.38 -16.69 6.05
N SER A 310 -0.20 -17.92 6.52
CA SER A 310 1.02 -18.34 7.21
C SER A 310 1.28 -19.84 7.01
N GLY A 311 2.32 -20.34 7.66
CA GLY A 311 2.79 -21.72 7.51
C GLY A 311 3.80 -22.10 8.60
N VAL A 312 3.95 -23.41 8.82
CA VAL A 312 5.05 -23.95 9.62
C VAL A 312 6.37 -23.42 9.07
N GLY A 313 7.24 -22.87 9.92
CA GLY A 313 8.48 -22.21 9.49
C GLY A 313 8.44 -20.69 9.56
N ARG A 314 7.25 -20.09 9.50
CA ARG A 314 7.11 -18.63 9.54
C ARG A 314 7.47 -18.04 10.90
N GLY A 315 7.13 -18.71 11.99
CA GLY A 315 7.19 -18.12 13.33
C GLY A 315 6.41 -16.80 13.42
N GLY A 316 6.87 -15.88 14.27
CA GLY A 316 6.24 -14.57 14.41
C GLY A 316 4.80 -14.63 14.91
N PHE A 317 4.02 -13.61 14.57
CA PHE A 317 2.63 -13.51 14.99
C PHE A 317 1.78 -12.69 14.01
N VAL A 318 0.47 -12.94 14.00
CA VAL A 318 -0.56 -12.02 13.48
C VAL A 318 -1.58 -11.84 14.60
N ARG A 319 -1.61 -10.66 15.21
CA ARG A 319 -2.52 -10.39 16.33
C ARG A 319 -3.17 -9.02 16.30
N ASP A 320 -4.21 -8.84 17.10
CA ASP A 320 -4.89 -7.54 17.25
C ASP A 320 -5.30 -6.94 15.89
N VAL A 321 -6.04 -7.75 15.12
CA VAL A 321 -6.57 -7.36 13.81
C VAL A 321 -8.05 -7.02 14.00
N PHE A 322 -8.44 -5.81 13.60
CA PHE A 322 -9.77 -5.28 13.81
C PHE A 322 -10.39 -4.85 12.48
N VAL A 323 -11.52 -5.46 12.14
CA VAL A 323 -12.19 -5.26 10.86
C VAL A 323 -13.64 -4.85 11.12
N ARG A 324 -14.08 -3.71 10.58
CA ARG A 324 -15.48 -3.30 10.64
C ARG A 324 -16.02 -2.68 9.36
N ARG A 325 -17.34 -2.71 9.17
CA ARG A 325 -18.04 -1.97 8.10
C ARG A 325 -17.45 -2.25 6.72
N LEU A 326 -17.56 -3.50 6.29
CA LEU A 326 -17.17 -3.93 4.95
C LEU A 326 -18.41 -4.09 4.05
N SER A 327 -18.32 -3.59 2.81
CA SER A 327 -19.29 -3.84 1.74
C SER A 327 -18.62 -4.66 0.63
N LEU A 328 -19.08 -5.89 0.43
CA LEU A 328 -18.37 -6.85 -0.41
C LEU A 328 -19.30 -7.36 -1.51
N HIS A 329 -18.87 -7.22 -2.76
CA HIS A 329 -19.69 -7.52 -3.93
C HIS A 329 -18.99 -8.58 -4.79
N THR A 330 -19.60 -9.76 -4.92
CA THR A 330 -19.03 -10.89 -5.68
C THR A 330 -17.73 -11.38 -5.06
N MET A 331 -17.85 -12.30 -4.10
CA MET A 331 -16.70 -12.86 -3.39
C MET A 331 -16.62 -14.37 -3.60
N LYS A 332 -15.40 -14.90 -3.77
CA LYS A 332 -15.20 -16.36 -3.69
C LYS A 332 -15.23 -16.83 -2.24
N TRP A 333 -14.48 -16.15 -1.37
CA TRP A 333 -14.47 -16.33 0.07
C TRP A 333 -14.66 -14.96 0.75
N VAL A 334 -15.47 -14.84 1.80
CA VAL A 334 -15.46 -13.59 2.59
C VAL A 334 -14.25 -13.58 3.50
N PHE A 335 -14.06 -14.66 4.26
CA PHE A 335 -12.96 -14.84 5.19
C PHE A 335 -12.08 -16.00 4.75
N TRP A 336 -10.78 -15.77 4.65
CA TRP A 336 -9.82 -16.83 4.34
C TRP A 336 -8.63 -16.81 5.29
N MET A 337 -8.40 -17.93 5.99
CA MET A 337 -7.17 -18.17 6.74
C MET A 337 -6.54 -19.48 6.25
N THR A 338 -5.21 -19.50 6.15
CA THR A 338 -4.46 -20.74 5.88
C THR A 338 -3.16 -20.78 6.67
N GLY A 339 -2.94 -21.87 7.41
CA GLY A 339 -1.68 -22.25 8.03
C GLY A 339 -0.82 -23.19 7.19
N ASN A 340 -1.14 -23.35 5.90
CA ASN A 340 -0.43 -24.25 4.99
C ASN A 340 0.12 -23.51 3.76
N TYR A 341 0.60 -22.28 3.94
CA TYR A 341 1.18 -21.49 2.87
C TYR A 341 2.66 -21.87 2.65
N GLY A 342 2.90 -22.88 1.81
CA GLY A 342 4.19 -23.59 1.73
C GLY A 342 5.34 -22.94 0.94
N GLN A 343 5.32 -21.63 0.69
CA GLN A 343 6.49 -20.96 0.07
C GLN A 343 7.53 -20.59 1.13
N HIS A 344 8.79 -20.95 0.95
CA HIS A 344 9.89 -20.64 1.89
C HIS A 344 11.09 -20.06 1.11
N PRO A 345 11.93 -19.19 1.72
CA PRO A 345 13.10 -18.65 1.05
C PRO A 345 14.09 -19.76 0.74
N ASP A 346 14.24 -20.69 1.68
CA ASP A 346 15.18 -21.79 1.60
C ASP A 346 14.47 -23.13 1.81
N ASN A 347 15.14 -24.23 1.43
CA ASN A 347 14.59 -25.58 1.55
C ASN A 347 14.52 -26.10 3.00
N SER A 348 14.89 -25.29 3.99
CA SER A 348 15.10 -25.70 5.39
C SER A 348 14.45 -24.76 6.40
N SER A 349 13.16 -24.46 6.23
CA SER A 349 12.39 -23.71 7.23
C SER A 349 12.35 -24.45 8.58
N ASP A 350 12.43 -23.71 9.70
CA ASP A 350 12.40 -24.33 11.04
C ASP A 350 11.02 -24.93 11.35
N PRO A 351 10.87 -26.27 11.46
CA PRO A 351 9.58 -26.90 11.70
C PRO A 351 8.99 -26.57 13.08
N LYS A 352 9.76 -25.97 13.99
CA LYS A 352 9.31 -25.51 15.31
C LYS A 352 8.88 -24.05 15.31
N ALA A 353 9.17 -23.29 14.26
CA ALA A 353 8.77 -21.90 14.13
C ALA A 353 7.29 -21.83 13.70
N LEU A 354 6.40 -21.97 14.68
CA LEU A 354 4.96 -21.87 14.49
C LEU A 354 4.48 -20.43 14.73
N PRO A 355 3.60 -19.89 13.87
CA PRO A 355 3.06 -18.54 14.01
C PRO A 355 1.95 -18.47 15.07
N GLU A 356 1.99 -17.47 15.95
CA GLU A 356 0.84 -17.16 16.80
C GLU A 356 -0.19 -16.32 16.00
N VAL A 357 -1.38 -16.87 15.73
CA VAL A 357 -2.48 -16.11 15.12
C VAL A 357 -3.62 -16.00 16.12
N THR A 358 -3.86 -14.79 16.64
CA THR A 358 -4.87 -14.55 17.68
C THR A 358 -5.49 -13.16 17.65
N GLY A 359 -6.58 -12.92 18.37
CA GLY A 359 -7.17 -11.58 18.48
C GLY A 359 -7.69 -11.01 17.16
N ILE A 360 -8.31 -11.86 16.33
CA ILE A 360 -8.83 -11.47 15.02
C ILE A 360 -10.31 -11.13 15.15
N ASN A 361 -10.67 -9.87 14.96
CA ASN A 361 -12.01 -9.34 15.18
C ASN A 361 -12.65 -8.90 13.86
N TYR A 362 -13.78 -9.51 13.51
CA TYR A 362 -14.63 -9.12 12.39
C TYR A 362 -15.98 -8.64 12.91
N ARG A 363 -16.41 -7.44 12.52
CA ARG A 363 -17.77 -6.97 12.79
C ARG A 363 -18.39 -6.19 11.66
N ASP A 364 -19.71 -6.12 11.61
CA ASP A 364 -20.43 -5.25 10.67
C ASP A 364 -20.01 -5.50 9.20
N VAL A 365 -20.07 -6.76 8.75
CA VAL A 365 -19.68 -7.17 7.39
C VAL A 365 -20.91 -7.54 6.59
N PHE A 366 -21.11 -6.88 5.45
CA PHE A 366 -22.13 -7.24 4.47
C PHE A 366 -21.46 -7.69 3.18
N ALA A 367 -21.82 -8.88 2.71
CA ALA A 367 -21.35 -9.45 1.47
C ALA A 367 -22.52 -9.97 0.64
N GLU A 368 -22.49 -9.74 -0.67
CA GLU A 368 -23.45 -10.28 -1.62
C GLU A 368 -22.77 -11.03 -2.76
N ASN A 369 -23.53 -11.94 -3.40
CA ASN A 369 -23.05 -12.82 -4.46
C ASN A 369 -21.82 -13.65 -4.02
N VAL A 370 -21.90 -14.25 -2.84
CA VAL A 370 -20.80 -15.01 -2.22
C VAL A 370 -20.80 -16.48 -2.64
N THR A 371 -19.64 -17.01 -3.06
CA THR A 371 -19.50 -18.45 -3.41
C THR A 371 -19.42 -19.33 -2.17
N MET A 372 -18.66 -18.92 -1.16
CA MET A 372 -18.47 -19.59 0.12
C MET A 372 -18.21 -18.53 1.21
N ALA A 373 -18.86 -18.62 2.37
CA ALA A 373 -18.71 -17.63 3.43
C ALA A 373 -17.29 -17.61 4.02
N GLY A 374 -16.72 -18.77 4.38
CA GLY A 374 -15.39 -18.82 4.97
C GLY A 374 -14.63 -20.11 4.71
N ARG A 375 -13.30 -19.96 4.57
CA ARG A 375 -12.34 -21.06 4.53
C ARG A 375 -11.23 -20.75 5.54
N MET A 376 -11.24 -21.42 6.68
CA MET A 376 -10.44 -21.03 7.84
C MET A 376 -9.68 -22.25 8.34
N GLU A 377 -8.42 -22.35 7.93
CA GLU A 377 -7.56 -23.51 8.20
C GLU A 377 -6.34 -23.02 8.99
N GLY A 378 -6.23 -23.41 10.26
CA GLY A 378 -5.04 -23.17 11.08
C GLY A 378 -3.95 -24.22 10.83
N ILE A 379 -3.09 -24.44 11.82
CA ILE A 379 -2.04 -25.47 11.78
C ILE A 379 -2.44 -26.64 12.70
N PRO A 380 -2.32 -27.90 12.26
CA PRO A 380 -2.62 -29.05 13.11
C PRO A 380 -1.81 -29.04 14.41
N ASN A 381 -2.50 -29.12 15.55
CA ASN A 381 -1.96 -29.01 16.92
C ASN A 381 -1.46 -27.61 17.33
N ASP A 382 -1.64 -26.59 16.49
CA ASP A 382 -1.33 -25.19 16.79
C ASP A 382 -2.42 -24.29 16.17
N PRO A 383 -3.63 -24.33 16.73
CA PRO A 383 -4.79 -23.72 16.11
C PRO A 383 -4.72 -22.19 16.14
N TYR A 384 -5.36 -21.53 15.17
CA TYR A 384 -5.56 -20.08 15.22
C TYR A 384 -6.69 -19.78 16.20
N THR A 385 -6.45 -18.91 17.17
CA THR A 385 -7.37 -18.71 18.30
C THR A 385 -7.89 -17.28 18.37
N GLY A 386 -8.76 -16.97 19.33
CA GLY A 386 -9.20 -15.59 19.57
C GLY A 386 -9.91 -14.94 18.38
N ILE A 387 -10.52 -15.76 17.51
CA ILE A 387 -11.31 -15.26 16.38
C ILE A 387 -12.67 -14.82 16.91
N CYS A 388 -13.07 -13.59 16.62
CA CYS A 388 -14.38 -13.07 16.95
C CYS A 388 -15.10 -12.61 15.68
N MET A 389 -16.35 -13.06 15.51
CA MET A 389 -17.21 -12.67 14.40
C MET A 389 -18.54 -12.14 14.91
N SER A 390 -18.94 -10.92 14.53
CA SER A 390 -20.23 -10.37 14.95
C SER A 390 -20.94 -9.53 13.88
N ASN A 391 -22.27 -9.67 13.75
CA ASN A 391 -23.05 -8.91 12.78
C ASN A 391 -22.51 -9.05 11.34
N ILE A 392 -22.55 -10.28 10.81
CA ILE A 392 -22.02 -10.62 9.49
C ILE A 392 -23.14 -11.25 8.66
N THR A 393 -23.35 -10.72 7.46
CA THR A 393 -24.29 -11.26 6.48
C THR A 393 -23.58 -11.52 5.16
N ALA A 394 -23.50 -12.78 4.76
CA ALA A 394 -23.01 -13.20 3.45
C ALA A 394 -24.16 -13.81 2.63
N GLN A 395 -24.73 -13.00 1.73
CA GLN A 395 -25.76 -13.44 0.79
C GLN A 395 -25.13 -14.27 -0.33
N LEU A 396 -25.59 -15.51 -0.45
CA LEU A 396 -25.00 -16.50 -1.33
C LEU A 396 -25.34 -16.25 -2.80
N ALA A 397 -24.35 -16.50 -3.66
CA ALA A 397 -24.54 -16.52 -5.10
C ALA A 397 -25.51 -17.64 -5.52
N PRO A 398 -26.22 -17.52 -6.67
CA PRO A 398 -27.12 -18.57 -7.17
C PRO A 398 -26.45 -19.95 -7.35
N LYS A 399 -25.13 -19.97 -7.59
CA LYS A 399 -24.30 -21.18 -7.75
C LYS A 399 -23.29 -21.35 -6.62
N ALA A 400 -23.60 -20.88 -5.40
CA ALA A 400 -22.75 -21.04 -4.23
C ALA A 400 -22.47 -22.51 -3.90
N LYS A 401 -21.39 -22.75 -3.15
CA LYS A 401 -21.02 -24.10 -2.67
C LYS A 401 -22.06 -24.61 -1.66
N LYS A 402 -22.16 -25.94 -1.50
CA LYS A 402 -23.01 -26.51 -0.43
C LYS A 402 -22.40 -26.26 0.95
N LEU A 403 -21.09 -26.50 1.07
CA LEU A 403 -20.33 -26.17 2.26
C LEU A 403 -20.04 -24.67 2.25
N GLN A 404 -20.53 -23.94 3.26
CA GLN A 404 -20.34 -22.49 3.37
C GLN A 404 -19.17 -22.10 4.26
N TRP A 405 -18.87 -22.94 5.26
CA TRP A 405 -17.76 -22.76 6.16
C TRP A 405 -16.91 -24.03 6.16
N ASN A 406 -15.63 -23.90 5.83
CA ASN A 406 -14.65 -24.97 6.02
C ASN A 406 -13.67 -24.54 7.11
N CYS A 407 -13.83 -25.09 8.30
CA CYS A 407 -13.02 -24.73 9.46
C CYS A 407 -12.25 -25.94 9.97
N THR A 408 -10.95 -25.76 10.19
CA THR A 408 -10.08 -26.76 10.78
C THR A 408 -9.00 -26.05 11.58
N ASP A 409 -8.71 -26.53 12.80
CA ASP A 409 -7.66 -25.95 13.65
C ASP A 409 -7.83 -24.43 13.88
N VAL A 410 -9.07 -24.00 14.05
CA VAL A 410 -9.41 -22.62 14.42
C VAL A 410 -10.30 -22.63 15.66
N GLN A 411 -10.28 -21.55 16.44
CA GLN A 411 -11.10 -21.40 17.64
C GLN A 411 -11.55 -19.97 17.81
N GLY A 412 -12.84 -19.79 18.08
CA GLY A 412 -13.41 -18.46 18.21
C GLY A 412 -14.86 -18.44 18.67
N VAL A 413 -15.48 -17.27 18.52
CA VAL A 413 -16.89 -17.03 18.83
C VAL A 413 -17.57 -16.28 17.70
N ALA A 414 -18.84 -16.59 17.48
CA ALA A 414 -19.67 -15.92 16.49
C ALA A 414 -21.03 -15.48 17.07
N SER A 415 -21.51 -14.30 16.67
CA SER A 415 -22.82 -13.77 17.07
C SER A 415 -23.49 -12.98 15.93
N GLY A 416 -24.70 -13.36 15.53
CA GLY A 416 -25.39 -12.70 14.41
C GLY A 416 -24.64 -12.87 13.07
N VAL A 417 -24.18 -14.08 12.79
CA VAL A 417 -23.49 -14.45 11.55
C VAL A 417 -24.41 -15.31 10.68
N SER A 418 -24.56 -14.94 9.40
CA SER A 418 -25.33 -15.70 8.41
C SER A 418 -24.51 -15.83 7.11
N PRO A 419 -24.36 -17.04 6.53
CA PRO A 419 -24.90 -18.33 6.98
C PRO A 419 -24.25 -18.83 8.28
N GLU A 420 -24.89 -19.78 8.96
CA GLU A 420 -24.44 -20.31 10.25
C GLU A 420 -22.96 -20.78 10.18
N PRO A 421 -22.09 -20.28 11.07
CA PRO A 421 -20.67 -20.61 11.06
C PRO A 421 -20.41 -22.04 11.53
N CYS A 422 -19.17 -22.48 11.36
CA CYS A 422 -18.70 -23.78 11.84
C CYS A 422 -18.69 -23.86 13.39
N PRO A 423 -18.82 -25.06 13.98
CA PRO A 423 -18.82 -25.24 15.45
C PRO A 423 -17.57 -24.72 16.16
N GLU A 424 -16.43 -24.71 15.47
CA GLU A 424 -15.14 -24.15 15.92
C GLU A 424 -15.22 -22.66 16.30
N LEU A 425 -16.20 -21.95 15.73
CA LEU A 425 -16.46 -20.52 15.97
C LEU A 425 -17.73 -20.32 16.82
N GLY A 426 -17.97 -21.21 17.80
CA GLY A 426 -19.22 -21.45 18.53
C GLY A 426 -20.05 -20.24 19.05
N ALA A 427 -21.23 -20.54 19.60
CA ALA A 427 -22.30 -19.56 19.85
C ALA A 427 -22.18 -18.76 21.16
N GLU A 428 -22.59 -17.48 21.05
CA GLU A 428 -22.87 -16.48 22.10
C GLU A 428 -21.66 -15.91 22.86
N GLY A 429 -20.80 -15.20 22.13
CA GLY A 429 -19.87 -14.21 22.67
C GLY A 429 -20.47 -12.79 22.70
N LYS A 430 -19.83 -11.89 23.47
CA LYS A 430 -20.06 -10.43 23.35
C LYS A 430 -19.74 -9.96 21.92
N PRO A 431 -20.34 -8.87 21.44
CA PRO A 431 -19.97 -8.27 20.15
C PRO A 431 -18.47 -8.03 20.05
N CYS A 432 -17.90 -8.24 18.86
CA CYS A 432 -16.47 -8.08 18.65
C CYS A 432 -16.06 -6.63 18.82
N THR A 433 -14.88 -6.45 19.42
CA THR A 433 -14.36 -5.13 19.72
C THR A 433 -13.73 -4.51 18.48
N PHE A 434 -13.79 -3.18 18.40
CA PHE A 434 -12.96 -2.38 17.51
C PHE A 434 -12.44 -1.21 18.34
N PRO A 435 -11.11 -0.95 18.38
CA PRO A 435 -10.57 0.17 19.14
C PRO A 435 -11.13 1.51 18.66
N GLU A 436 -11.69 2.30 19.57
CA GLU A 436 -12.25 3.62 19.25
C GLU A 436 -11.21 4.75 19.34
N GLU A 437 -10.02 4.47 19.89
CA GLU A 437 -8.90 5.40 19.87
C GLU A 437 -8.42 5.64 18.44
N GLU A 438 -8.10 6.87 18.07
CA GLU A 438 -7.55 7.16 16.75
C GLU A 438 -6.03 7.00 16.77
N LEU A 439 -5.48 6.31 15.76
CA LEU A 439 -4.04 6.27 15.53
C LEU A 439 -3.61 7.60 14.91
N VAL A 440 -2.83 8.39 15.64
CA VAL A 440 -2.29 9.66 15.15
C VAL A 440 -1.15 9.36 14.16
N ILE A 441 -1.48 9.42 12.86
CA ILE A 441 -0.58 9.12 11.76
C ILE A 441 -0.60 10.26 10.75
N GLY A 442 0.58 10.78 10.44
CA GLY A 442 0.78 11.88 9.50
C GLY A 442 0.25 13.21 10.03
N PRO A 443 0.29 14.26 9.18
CA PRO A 443 -0.37 15.51 9.51
C PRO A 443 -1.90 15.35 9.53
N PRO A 444 -2.63 16.18 10.31
CA PRO A 444 -4.09 16.14 10.35
C PRO A 444 -4.73 16.50 9.00
N GLU A 445 -4.06 17.36 8.22
CA GLU A 445 -4.41 17.65 6.84
C GLU A 445 -3.17 17.52 5.95
N LEU A 446 -3.36 16.96 4.75
CA LEU A 446 -2.29 16.91 3.76
C LEU A 446 -1.91 18.32 3.29
N PRO A 447 -0.60 18.61 3.10
CA PRO A 447 -0.16 19.89 2.56
C PRO A 447 -0.79 20.18 1.18
N LYS A 448 -1.52 21.29 1.08
CA LYS A 448 -2.12 21.75 -0.19
C LYS A 448 -1.15 22.68 -0.91
N CYS A 449 -0.16 22.08 -1.56
CA CYS A 449 0.84 22.81 -2.34
C CYS A 449 0.42 22.99 -3.79
N THR A 450 0.67 24.18 -4.33
CA THR A 450 0.48 24.52 -5.74
C THR A 450 1.84 24.93 -6.29
N TYR A 451 2.31 24.23 -7.32
CA TYR A 451 3.64 24.43 -7.92
C TYR A 451 3.56 24.71 -9.44
#